data_AF-A0A2E9MAQ0-F1
#
_entry.id   AF-A0A2E9MAQ0-F1
#
_cell.length_a   1.000
_cell.length_b   1.000
_cell.length_c   1.000
_cell.angle_alpha   90.00
_cell.angle_beta   90.00
_cell.angle_gamma   90.00
#
_symmetry.space_group_name_H-M   'P 1'
#
loop_
_entity.id
_entity.type
_entity.pdbx_description
1 polymer ?
#
loop_
_entity_poly.entity_id
_entity_poly.type
_entity_poly.pdbx_seq_one_letter_code
_entity_poly.pdbx_strand_id
1 'polypeptide(L)'
;MEQESGGAAQLNLSLTGAEASSTQSDAQRQSVRCAHCGTAVSLSAWLQDTGMALQFCNVTCRQAWARIEESFAVRLDRKRSRHRRGGNWQIQAREARYRDECRCQECGVSEAEMGRKLHVHHRIPYRRFHSNVEANKLEHLISVCAACHQRLEAQLRRDLPLFVACDERSASD
;
A
#
# COMPACT_ATOMS: atom_id res chain seq x y z
N MET A 1 84.50 39.60 -6.91
CA MET A 1 84.58 39.03 -8.27
C MET A 1 84.33 37.55 -8.08
N GLU A 2 83.24 36.92 -8.49
CA GLU A 2 82.17 37.16 -9.49
C GLU A 2 80.84 36.64 -8.84
N GLN A 3 79.67 37.29 -8.93
CA GLN A 3 78.58 37.10 -9.92
C GLN A 3 78.40 35.62 -10.33
N GLU A 4 77.24 34.95 -10.26
CA GLU A 4 75.91 35.24 -10.86
C GLU A 4 74.79 34.41 -10.14
N SER A 5 73.58 34.98 -9.91
CA SER A 5 72.27 34.65 -10.54
C SER A 5 71.97 33.14 -10.71
N GLY A 6 70.84 32.53 -10.32
CA GLY A 6 69.44 32.93 -10.36
C GLY A 6 68.66 31.75 -10.98
N GLY A 7 67.54 31.30 -10.40
CA GLY A 7 66.68 30.29 -11.04
C GLY A 7 65.99 29.31 -10.09
N ALA A 8 64.83 29.71 -9.58
CA ALA A 8 63.83 28.76 -9.08
C ALA A 8 63.09 28.14 -10.26
N ALA A 9 62.89 26.82 -10.24
CA ALA A 9 61.57 26.18 -10.40
C ALA A 9 61.70 24.69 -10.72
N GLN A 10 60.61 23.99 -10.37
CA GLN A 10 60.13 22.70 -10.89
C GLN A 10 60.57 21.45 -10.13
N LEU A 11 59.79 21.18 -9.08
CA LEU A 11 59.50 19.84 -8.58
C LEU A 11 58.82 19.03 -9.70
N ASN A 12 59.50 17.99 -10.19
CA ASN A 12 58.88 16.98 -11.04
C ASN A 12 58.77 15.64 -10.30
N LEU A 13 57.50 15.32 -10.09
CA LEU A 13 56.85 14.10 -9.66
C LEU A 13 57.50 12.82 -10.23
N SER A 14 57.91 11.91 -9.35
CA SER A 14 58.14 10.50 -9.69
C SER A 14 57.94 9.64 -8.44
N LEU A 15 56.68 9.31 -8.15
CA LEU A 15 56.33 8.21 -7.25
C LEU A 15 55.71 7.11 -8.10
N THR A 16 56.57 6.18 -8.49
CA THR A 16 56.19 4.84 -8.93
C THR A 16 55.61 4.10 -7.73
N GLY A 17 54.29 3.85 -7.78
CA GLY A 17 53.55 3.11 -6.77
C GLY A 17 52.35 2.42 -7.41
N ALA A 18 52.62 1.49 -8.31
CA ALA A 18 51.62 0.60 -8.86
C ALA A 18 51.45 -0.60 -7.92
N GLU A 19 50.56 -0.48 -6.93
CA GLU A 19 49.97 -1.62 -6.26
C GLU A 19 48.46 -1.38 -6.10
N ALA A 20 47.75 -1.56 -7.22
CA ALA A 20 46.31 -1.76 -7.20
C ALA A 20 46.04 -3.14 -6.58
N SER A 21 45.86 -3.16 -5.25
CA SER A 21 45.20 -4.27 -4.54
C SER A 21 43.72 -4.29 -4.90
N SER A 22 43.44 -4.73 -6.11
CA SER A 22 42.17 -5.30 -6.50
C SER A 22 42.27 -6.81 -6.32
N THR A 23 41.64 -7.35 -5.28
CA THR A 23 40.88 -8.61 -5.35
C THR A 23 40.20 -8.94 -4.01
N GLN A 24 38.89 -9.15 -4.11
CA GLN A 24 38.08 -10.15 -3.40
C GLN A 24 37.42 -9.80 -2.05
N SER A 25 36.13 -9.45 -2.15
CA SER A 25 35.01 -10.14 -1.49
C SER A 25 33.69 -9.60 -2.07
N ASP A 26 33.45 -9.64 -3.37
CA ASP A 26 32.94 -10.81 -4.13
C ASP A 26 32.23 -11.92 -3.34
N ALA A 27 31.43 -11.57 -2.33
CA ALA A 27 30.48 -12.46 -1.70
C ALA A 27 29.05 -12.07 -2.09
N GLN A 28 28.57 -12.70 -3.17
CA GLN A 28 27.16 -12.88 -3.56
C GLN A 28 26.36 -11.61 -3.90
N ARG A 29 26.72 -10.97 -5.02
CA ARG A 29 25.78 -10.15 -5.81
C ARG A 29 24.82 -11.07 -6.57
N GLN A 30 23.78 -11.57 -5.91
CA GLN A 30 22.69 -12.24 -6.62
C GLN A 30 21.91 -11.20 -7.43
N SER A 31 21.74 -11.48 -8.72
CA SER A 31 20.93 -10.66 -9.61
C SER A 31 19.47 -11.08 -9.48
N VAL A 32 18.61 -10.13 -9.12
CA VAL A 32 17.16 -10.33 -9.04
C VAL A 32 16.48 -9.58 -10.17
N ARG A 33 15.31 -10.03 -10.60
CA ARG A 33 14.54 -9.35 -11.66
C ARG A 33 13.68 -8.25 -11.05
N CYS A 34 13.68 -7.08 -11.72
CA CYS A 34 12.74 -6.00 -11.41
C CYS A 34 11.30 -6.47 -11.60
N ALA A 35 10.45 -6.27 -10.60
CA ALA A 35 9.04 -6.68 -10.63
C ALA A 35 8.18 -5.92 -11.67
N HIS A 36 8.68 -4.81 -12.20
CA HIS A 36 7.98 -4.02 -13.23
C HIS A 36 8.47 -4.31 -14.65
N CYS A 37 9.78 -4.16 -14.89
CA CYS A 37 10.35 -4.21 -16.24
C CYS A 37 11.15 -5.49 -16.52
N GLY A 38 11.32 -6.38 -15.53
CA GLY A 38 12.02 -7.65 -15.67
C GLY A 38 13.55 -7.56 -15.79
N THR A 39 14.12 -6.36 -15.82
CA THR A 39 15.57 -6.12 -15.90
C THR A 39 16.29 -6.67 -14.66
N ALA A 40 17.46 -7.29 -14.86
CA ALA A 40 18.29 -7.79 -13.79
C ALA A 40 18.92 -6.64 -12.97
N VAL A 41 18.80 -6.70 -11.65
CA VAL A 41 19.31 -5.72 -10.71
C VAL A 41 20.22 -6.45 -9.72
N SER A 42 21.43 -5.95 -9.51
CA SER A 42 22.35 -6.47 -8.50
C SER A 42 21.99 -5.88 -7.15
N LEU A 43 21.62 -6.72 -6.18
CA LEU A 43 21.39 -6.29 -4.81
C LEU A 43 22.60 -6.53 -3.92
N SER A 44 22.80 -5.68 -2.92
CA SER A 44 23.77 -5.94 -1.84
C SER A 44 23.26 -7.04 -0.92
N ALA A 45 24.18 -7.75 -0.25
CA ALA A 45 23.85 -8.84 0.65
C ALA A 45 22.85 -8.43 1.77
N TRP A 46 23.02 -7.23 2.32
CA TRP A 46 22.10 -6.69 3.36
C TRP A 46 20.65 -6.55 2.88
N LEU A 47 20.46 -6.14 1.62
CA LEU A 47 19.11 -5.96 1.07
C LEU A 47 18.45 -7.29 0.69
N GLN A 48 19.26 -8.32 0.40
CA GLN A 48 18.79 -9.69 0.18
C GLN A 48 18.24 -10.29 1.49
N ASP A 49 18.91 -10.06 2.62
CA ASP A 49 18.52 -10.57 3.94
C ASP A 49 17.23 -9.93 4.49
N THR A 50 16.84 -8.76 3.98
CA THR A 50 15.59 -8.09 4.36
C THR A 50 14.35 -8.87 3.91
N GLY A 51 14.48 -9.87 3.03
CA GLY A 51 13.37 -10.73 2.61
C GLY A 51 12.28 -10.02 1.82
N MET A 52 12.59 -8.88 1.19
CA MET A 52 11.61 -8.12 0.41
C MET A 52 11.24 -8.89 -0.88
N ALA A 53 9.97 -9.25 -0.98
CA ALA A 53 9.42 -10.04 -2.09
C ALA A 53 9.42 -9.30 -3.45
N LEU A 54 9.53 -7.97 -3.45
CA LEU A 54 9.49 -7.14 -4.66
C LEU A 54 10.68 -6.20 -4.74
N GLN A 55 11.37 -6.23 -5.88
CA GLN A 55 12.60 -5.47 -6.13
C GLN A 55 12.43 -4.65 -7.40
N PHE A 56 12.98 -3.43 -7.43
CA PHE A 56 12.79 -2.49 -8.56
C PHE A 56 14.13 -1.87 -8.97
N CYS A 57 14.34 -1.69 -10.27
CA CYS A 57 15.58 -1.08 -10.80
C CYS A 57 15.67 0.43 -10.52
N ASN A 58 14.54 1.13 -10.39
CA ASN A 58 14.49 2.55 -10.06
C ASN A 58 13.11 2.97 -9.52
N VAL A 59 13.03 4.22 -9.04
CA VAL A 59 11.80 4.82 -8.52
C VAL A 59 10.67 4.87 -9.54
N THR A 60 10.99 5.08 -10.82
CA THR A 60 10.00 5.12 -11.90
C THR A 60 9.32 3.77 -12.11
N CYS A 61 10.09 2.68 -12.10
CA CYS A 61 9.56 1.33 -12.19
C CYS A 61 8.73 0.94 -10.96
N ARG A 62 9.14 1.37 -9.76
CA ARG A 62 8.33 1.19 -8.55
C ARG A 62 6.99 1.93 -8.65
N GLN A 63 7.00 3.17 -9.14
CA GLN A 63 5.80 3.98 -9.30
C GLN A 63 4.89 3.44 -10.41
N ALA A 64 5.46 2.99 -11.52
CA ALA A 64 4.70 2.40 -12.62
C ALA A 64 4.07 1.06 -12.21
N TRP A 65 4.81 0.20 -11.49
CA TRP A 65 4.24 -1.00 -10.88
C TRP A 65 3.10 -0.66 -9.91
N ALA A 66 3.27 0.33 -9.03
CA ALA A 66 2.23 0.76 -8.10
C ALA A 66 1.00 1.43 -8.76
N ARG A 67 1.11 1.85 -10.03
CA ARG A 67 0.00 2.41 -10.83
C ARG A 67 -0.74 1.32 -11.63
N ILE A 68 -0.03 0.28 -12.07
CA ILE A 68 -0.62 -0.86 -12.78
C ILE A 68 -1.28 -1.81 -11.78
N GLU A 69 -0.60 -2.06 -10.67
CA GLU A 69 -1.14 -2.80 -9.52
C GLU A 69 -1.98 -1.86 -8.66
N GLU A 70 -3.01 -1.25 -9.24
CA GLU A 70 -3.95 -0.39 -8.52
C GLU A 70 -4.89 -1.24 -7.65
N SER A 71 -4.30 -1.93 -6.67
CA SER A 71 -4.93 -2.31 -5.43
C SER A 71 -3.86 -2.27 -4.35
N PHE A 72 -4.18 -1.69 -3.18
CA PHE A 72 -3.44 -1.88 -1.92
C PHE A 72 -2.31 -0.92 -1.46
N ALA A 73 -2.14 0.29 -1.99
CA ALA A 73 -1.34 1.30 -1.29
C ALA A 73 -2.19 2.13 -0.30
N VAL A 74 -2.69 1.51 0.77
CA VAL A 74 -3.21 2.26 1.92
C VAL A 74 -2.02 2.92 2.61
N ARG A 75 -1.97 4.27 2.64
CA ARG A 75 -1.05 5.01 3.53
C ARG A 75 -1.49 4.77 4.97
N LEU A 76 -0.90 3.75 5.61
CA LEU A 76 -1.07 3.49 7.04
C LEU A 76 -0.20 4.48 7.83
N ASP A 77 -0.78 5.63 8.17
CA ASP A 77 -0.26 6.41 9.30
C ASP A 77 -0.38 5.54 10.57
N ARG A 78 0.77 5.06 11.07
CA ARG A 78 0.87 4.19 12.26
C ARG A 78 0.23 4.81 13.51
N LYS A 79 -0.09 6.11 13.53
CA LYS A 79 -0.81 6.76 14.64
C LYS A 79 -2.34 6.85 14.49
N ARG A 80 -2.94 6.43 13.36
CA ARG A 80 -4.39 6.59 13.08
C ARG A 80 -5.16 5.31 12.71
N SER A 81 -4.69 4.13 13.12
CA SER A 81 -5.51 2.90 13.08
C SER A 81 -6.60 2.90 14.17
N ARG A 82 -7.49 3.91 14.16
CA ARG A 82 -8.72 3.95 14.97
C ARG A 82 -9.97 3.83 14.09
N HIS A 83 -9.81 3.77 12.77
CA HIS A 83 -10.93 3.59 11.86
C HIS A 83 -11.36 2.12 11.88
N ARG A 84 -12.50 1.83 12.53
CA ARG A 84 -13.13 0.50 12.59
C ARG A 84 -13.31 -0.20 11.23
N ARG A 85 -13.16 0.53 10.12
CA ARG A 85 -13.39 0.09 8.74
C ARG A 85 -12.15 0.16 7.85
N GLY A 86 -10.96 0.38 8.42
CA GLY A 86 -9.69 0.44 7.70
C GLY A 86 -9.41 1.79 7.01
N GLY A 87 -8.21 1.91 6.42
CA GLY A 87 -7.68 3.18 5.92
C GLY A 87 -8.33 3.71 4.63
N ASN A 88 -8.97 2.86 3.83
CA ASN A 88 -9.64 3.26 2.59
C ASN A 88 -11.13 3.69 2.80
N TRP A 89 -11.66 3.59 4.03
CA TRP A 89 -13.08 3.83 4.30
C TRP A 89 -13.59 5.19 3.81
N GLN A 90 -12.85 6.27 4.06
CA GLN A 90 -13.30 7.62 3.70
C GLN A 90 -13.43 7.83 2.19
N ILE A 91 -12.59 7.15 1.40
CA ILE A 91 -12.62 7.21 -0.06
C ILE A 91 -13.83 6.38 -0.53
N GLN A 92 -13.92 5.12 -0.12
CA GLN A 92 -15.00 4.23 -0.55
C GLN A 92 -16.39 4.73 -0.13
N ALA A 93 -16.54 5.34 1.05
CA ALA A 93 -17.80 5.92 1.50
C ALA A 93 -18.18 7.22 0.74
N ARG A 94 -17.23 7.88 0.09
CA ARG A 94 -17.51 9.00 -0.81
C ARG A 94 -17.96 8.47 -2.17
N GLU A 95 -17.21 7.52 -2.72
CA GLU A 95 -17.53 6.89 -4.00
C GLU A 95 -18.89 6.18 -3.98
N ALA A 96 -19.24 5.49 -2.88
CA ALA A 96 -20.56 4.89 -2.72
C ALA A 96 -21.68 5.94 -2.77
N ARG A 97 -21.49 7.09 -2.13
CA ARG A 97 -22.48 8.18 -2.14
C ARG A 97 -22.57 8.85 -3.51
N TYR A 98 -21.46 9.00 -4.21
CA TYR A 98 -21.45 9.53 -5.57
C TYR A 98 -22.17 8.59 -6.55
N ARG A 99 -21.86 7.28 -6.50
CA ARG A 99 -22.58 6.24 -7.26
C ARG A 99 -24.08 6.26 -6.99
N ASP A 100 -24.45 6.46 -5.73
CA ASP A 100 -25.85 6.47 -5.27
C ASP A 100 -26.52 7.86 -5.46
N GLU A 101 -25.91 8.75 -6.24
CA GLU A 101 -26.40 10.11 -6.55
C GLU A 101 -26.72 10.96 -5.31
N CYS A 102 -26.01 10.71 -4.21
CA CYS A 102 -26.29 11.31 -2.90
C CYS A 102 -27.75 11.12 -2.45
N ARG A 103 -28.38 9.99 -2.83
CA ARG A 103 -29.74 9.59 -2.46
C ARG A 103 -29.74 8.29 -1.67
N CYS A 104 -30.63 8.21 -0.69
CA CYS A 104 -30.88 6.99 0.06
C CYS A 104 -31.42 5.92 -0.89
N GLN A 105 -30.70 4.81 -1.02
CA GLN A 105 -31.08 3.72 -1.92
C GLN A 105 -32.28 2.88 -1.44
N GLU A 106 -32.78 3.16 -0.23
CA GLU A 106 -33.97 2.50 0.34
C GLU A 106 -35.24 3.35 0.25
N CYS A 107 -35.12 4.68 0.36
CA CYS A 107 -36.29 5.57 0.44
C CYS A 107 -36.21 6.83 -0.44
N GLY A 108 -35.14 7.00 -1.22
CA GLY A 108 -34.98 8.09 -2.19
C GLY A 108 -34.55 9.46 -1.64
N VAL A 109 -34.63 9.71 -0.32
CA VAL A 109 -34.28 11.01 0.27
C VAL A 109 -32.83 11.39 -0.01
N SER A 110 -32.60 12.61 -0.48
CA SER A 110 -31.28 13.13 -0.82
C SER A 110 -30.57 13.77 0.38
N GLU A 111 -29.24 13.90 0.28
CA GLU A 111 -28.45 14.69 1.23
C GLU A 111 -28.92 16.15 1.32
N ALA A 112 -29.37 16.72 0.19
CA ALA A 112 -29.88 18.09 0.12
C ALA A 112 -31.16 18.26 0.92
N GLU A 113 -32.12 17.34 0.78
CA GLU A 113 -33.38 17.35 1.54
C GLU A 113 -33.14 17.18 3.05
N MET A 114 -32.13 16.40 3.45
CA MET A 114 -31.81 16.19 4.87
C MET A 114 -30.88 17.25 5.47
N GLY A 115 -30.21 18.07 4.64
CA GLY A 115 -29.15 18.99 5.07
C GLY A 115 -27.92 18.30 5.67
N ARG A 116 -27.73 16.99 5.45
CA ARG A 116 -26.62 16.20 6.00
C ARG A 116 -26.26 15.03 5.11
N LYS A 117 -25.04 14.53 5.31
CA LYS A 117 -24.51 13.38 4.57
C LYS A 117 -25.26 12.08 4.88
N LEU A 118 -25.45 11.25 3.86
CA LEU A 118 -25.96 9.89 4.01
C LEU A 118 -24.96 9.05 4.79
N HIS A 119 -25.47 8.06 5.51
CA HIS A 119 -24.66 6.98 6.06
C HIS A 119 -24.31 6.01 4.94
N VAL A 120 -23.22 5.25 5.12
CA VAL A 120 -22.87 4.14 4.24
C VAL A 120 -22.89 2.85 5.04
N HIS A 121 -23.78 1.95 4.63
CA HIS A 121 -24.02 0.66 5.25
C HIS A 121 -23.29 -0.44 4.47
N HIS A 122 -22.80 -1.44 5.19
CA HIS A 122 -22.23 -2.65 4.61
C HIS A 122 -23.34 -3.68 4.42
N ARG A 123 -23.61 -4.10 3.18
CA ARG A 123 -24.65 -5.11 2.84
C ARG A 123 -24.34 -6.47 3.47
N ILE A 124 -23.07 -6.83 3.52
CA ILE A 124 -22.56 -8.00 4.25
C ILE A 124 -21.79 -7.45 5.46
N PRO A 125 -22.00 -7.96 6.70
CA PRO A 125 -21.33 -7.42 7.87
C PRO A 125 -19.82 -7.34 7.70
N TYR A 126 -19.23 -6.18 8.00
CA TYR A 126 -17.78 -5.91 7.81
C TYR A 126 -16.86 -7.01 8.36
N ARG A 127 -17.22 -7.62 9.49
CA ARG A 127 -16.45 -8.68 10.16
C ARG A 127 -16.38 -10.01 9.38
N ARG A 128 -17.13 -10.15 8.28
CA ARG A 128 -17.14 -11.34 7.43
C ARG A 128 -16.07 -11.34 6.34
N PHE A 129 -15.41 -10.22 6.15
CA PHE A 129 -14.37 -10.07 5.14
C PHE A 129 -12.99 -10.22 5.77
N HIS A 130 -12.05 -10.71 4.97
CA HIS A 130 -10.67 -10.94 5.42
C HIS A 130 -9.86 -9.64 5.44
N SER A 131 -10.30 -8.60 4.72
CA SER A 131 -9.61 -7.31 4.64
C SER A 131 -10.55 -6.12 4.50
N ASN A 132 -10.04 -4.93 4.87
CA ASN A 132 -10.77 -3.67 4.66
C ASN A 132 -10.95 -3.33 3.18
N VAL A 133 -10.05 -3.79 2.30
CA VAL A 133 -10.14 -3.51 0.86
C VAL A 133 -11.29 -4.30 0.25
N GLU A 134 -11.41 -5.58 0.61
CA GLU A 134 -12.54 -6.42 0.23
C GLU A 134 -13.87 -5.90 0.81
N ALA A 135 -13.90 -5.64 2.12
CA ALA A 135 -15.11 -5.18 2.80
C ALA A 135 -15.66 -3.86 2.25
N ASN A 136 -14.78 -2.98 1.76
CA ASN A 136 -15.15 -1.65 1.30
C ASN A 136 -15.28 -1.56 -0.24
N LYS A 137 -15.30 -2.67 -0.98
CA LYS A 137 -15.72 -2.67 -2.39
C LYS A 137 -17.10 -2.03 -2.52
N LEU A 138 -17.32 -1.24 -3.57
CA LEU A 138 -18.58 -0.50 -3.74
C LEU A 138 -19.81 -1.42 -3.77
N GLU A 139 -19.69 -2.61 -4.35
CA GLU A 139 -20.74 -3.64 -4.38
C GLU A 139 -21.20 -4.07 -2.97
N HIS A 140 -20.34 -3.97 -1.96
CA HIS A 140 -20.65 -4.28 -0.56
C HIS A 140 -21.23 -3.09 0.21
N LEU A 141 -21.29 -1.91 -0.40
CA LEU A 141 -21.70 -0.66 0.23
C LEU A 141 -23.02 -0.14 -0.35
N ILE A 142 -23.82 0.48 0.51
CA ILE A 142 -25.06 1.16 0.13
C ILE A 142 -25.23 2.47 0.92
N SER A 143 -25.57 3.55 0.23
CA SER A 143 -25.82 4.85 0.84
C SER A 143 -27.27 4.96 1.31
N VAL A 144 -27.47 5.26 2.59
CA VAL A 144 -28.78 5.25 3.24
C VAL A 144 -28.93 6.37 4.27
N CYS A 145 -30.16 6.84 4.49
CA CYS A 145 -30.46 7.78 5.55
C CYS A 145 -30.33 7.12 6.93
N ALA A 146 -30.26 7.90 8.00
CA ALA A 146 -30.09 7.38 9.37
C ALA A 146 -31.20 6.38 9.77
N ALA A 147 -32.45 6.63 9.37
CA ALA A 147 -33.57 5.74 9.68
C ALA A 147 -33.45 4.40 8.94
N CYS A 148 -33.17 4.43 7.64
CA CYS A 148 -32.96 3.21 6.86
C CYS A 148 -31.71 2.44 7.32
N HIS A 149 -30.65 3.14 7.72
CA HIS A 149 -29.45 2.52 8.29
C HIS A 149 -29.78 1.68 9.53
N GLN A 150 -30.56 2.22 10.46
CA GLN A 150 -30.98 1.48 11.67
C GLN A 150 -31.85 0.26 11.33
N ARG A 151 -32.76 0.39 10.36
CA ARG A 151 -33.59 -0.73 9.89
C ARG A 151 -32.74 -1.85 9.29
N LEU A 152 -31.78 -1.51 8.43
CA LEU A 152 -30.87 -2.47 7.83
C LEU A 152 -29.97 -3.15 8.87
N GLU A 153 -29.47 -2.41 9.86
CA GLU A 153 -28.73 -3.03 10.98
C GLU A 153 -29.58 -4.01 11.78
N ALA A 154 -30.84 -3.67 12.06
CA ALA A 154 -31.76 -4.56 12.76
C ALA A 154 -32.09 -5.81 11.93
N GLN A 155 -32.24 -5.65 10.62
CA GLN A 155 -32.43 -6.77 9.69
C GLN A 155 -31.20 -7.69 9.66
N LEU A 156 -30.00 -7.15 9.47
CA LEU A 156 -28.76 -7.96 9.52
C LEU A 156 -28.57 -8.70 10.84
N ARG A 157 -28.96 -8.11 11.98
CA ARG A 157 -28.91 -8.81 13.29
C ARG A 157 -29.89 -9.98 13.36
N ARG A 158 -31.09 -9.84 12.78
CA ARG A 158 -32.08 -10.92 12.70
C ARG A 158 -31.65 -12.02 11.76
N ASP A 159 -31.02 -11.66 10.64
CA ASP A 159 -30.59 -12.59 9.60
C ASP A 159 -29.23 -13.25 9.90
N LEU A 160 -28.56 -12.83 10.98
CA LEU A 160 -27.26 -13.36 11.40
C LEU A 160 -27.21 -14.88 11.73
N PRO A 161 -28.31 -15.59 12.06
CA PRO A 161 -28.31 -17.06 12.11
C PRO A 161 -27.95 -17.73 10.77
N LEU A 162 -28.03 -17.03 9.63
CA LEU A 162 -27.64 -17.55 8.31
C LEU A 162 -26.14 -17.47 8.03
N PHE A 163 -25.37 -16.82 8.91
CA PHE A 163 -23.93 -16.68 8.76
C PHE A 163 -23.17 -17.44 9.87
N VAL A 164 -23.79 -18.30 10.66
CA VAL A 164 -23.03 -19.15 11.60
C VAL A 164 -22.03 -19.96 10.77
N ALA A 165 -20.74 -19.83 11.08
CA ALA A 165 -19.73 -20.67 10.47
C ALA A 165 -20.12 -22.12 10.77
N CYS A 166 -20.06 -23.01 9.77
CA CYS A 166 -19.92 -24.42 10.08
C CYS A 166 -18.66 -24.54 10.95
N ASP A 167 -18.85 -24.71 12.26
CA ASP A 167 -17.76 -25.05 13.16
C ASP A 167 -17.32 -26.48 12.81
N GLU A 168 -16.38 -26.61 11.89
CA GLU A 168 -15.62 -27.86 11.67
C GLU A 168 -14.63 -28.10 12.82
N ARG A 169 -15.10 -28.05 14.07
CA ARG A 169 -14.33 -28.38 15.28
C ARG A 169 -15.16 -29.12 16.33
N SER A 170 -16.07 -29.98 15.90
CA SER A 170 -16.76 -30.91 16.81
C SER A 170 -16.91 -32.34 16.28
N ALA A 171 -16.18 -32.71 15.22
CA ALA A 171 -16.06 -34.10 14.78
C ALA A 171 -14.70 -34.66 15.21
N SER A 172 -14.56 -34.94 16.50
CA SER A 172 -13.54 -35.84 17.05
C SER A 172 -14.13 -36.40 18.34
N ASP A 173 -15.09 -37.32 18.17
CA ASP A 173 -15.37 -38.39 19.13
C ASP A 173 -14.42 -39.55 18.83
#